data_AF-A0AAU2JKT5-F1
#
_entry.id   AF-A0AAU2JKT5-F1
#
_cell.length_a   1.000
_cell.length_b   1.000
_cell.length_c   1.000
_cell.angle_alpha   90.00
_cell.angle_beta   90.00
_cell.angle_gamma   90.00
#
_symmetry.space_group_name_H-M   'P 1'
#
loop_
_entity.id
_entity.type
_entity.pdbx_description
1 polymer ?
#
loop_
_entity_poly.entity_id
_entity_poly.type
_entity_poly.pdbx_seq_one_letter_code
_entity_poly.pdbx_strand_id
1 'polypeptide(L)'
;MGDLARYKLSLEQTPVRATQQLPTGKTVNAHLSTVCEFLRFCAAQGHITQEVAERLVEPRLLHHAPRGYQRGEHGEHSTIRARILKAPEIEEAPATLTAEQSQHIVAAARTARDRLLLCVLLASGMRIGEALGLRREDMHLIPNATHDGRGPGRGGGLCGRVRGRG
;
A
#
# COMPACT_ATOMS: atom_id res chain seq x y z
N MET A 1 1.67 10.23 -28.06
CA MET A 1 1.18 9.00 -27.39
C MET A 1 1.91 7.74 -27.84
N GLY A 2 2.23 7.56 -29.13
CA GLY A 2 2.94 6.38 -29.63
C GLY A 2 4.26 6.07 -28.90
N ASP A 3 5.04 7.10 -28.53
CA ASP A 3 6.30 6.90 -27.78
C ASP A 3 6.09 6.32 -26.38
N LEU A 4 5.06 6.76 -25.66
CA LEU A 4 4.78 6.24 -24.31
C LEU A 4 4.24 4.81 -24.34
N ALA A 5 3.50 4.45 -25.39
CA ALA A 5 3.08 3.07 -25.64
C ALA A 5 4.27 2.17 -25.99
N ARG A 6 5.19 2.63 -26.84
CA ARG A 6 6.46 1.94 -27.14
C ARG A 6 7.32 1.79 -25.88
N TYR A 7 7.39 2.83 -25.06
CA TYR A 7 8.09 2.79 -23.78
C TYR A 7 7.48 1.77 -22.82
N LYS A 8 6.15 1.75 -22.66
CA LYS A 8 5.44 0.72 -21.87
C LYS A 8 5.79 -0.68 -22.36
N LEU A 9 5.68 -0.94 -23.66
CA LEU A 9 5.98 -2.25 -24.24
C LEU A 9 7.44 -2.66 -24.00
N SER A 10 8.38 -1.72 -24.14
CA SER A 10 9.79 -1.94 -23.84
C SER A 10 10.00 -2.29 -22.37
N LEU A 11 9.33 -1.61 -21.42
CA LEU A 11 9.39 -1.97 -20.01
C LEU A 11 8.85 -3.38 -19.75
N GLU A 12 7.70 -3.72 -20.31
CA GLU A 12 7.07 -5.05 -20.15
C GLU A 12 7.95 -6.19 -20.66
N GLN A 13 8.86 -5.93 -21.61
CA GLN A 13 9.74 -6.92 -22.24
C GLN A 13 11.17 -6.90 -21.69
N THR A 14 11.55 -5.89 -20.90
CA THR A 14 12.92 -5.77 -20.39
C THR A 14 13.03 -6.42 -19.02
N PRO A 15 13.84 -7.48 -18.84
CA PRO A 15 14.02 -8.11 -17.55
C PRO A 15 14.71 -7.16 -16.57
N VAL A 16 14.23 -7.16 -15.32
CA VAL A 16 14.83 -6.41 -14.22
C VAL A 16 16.21 -7.00 -13.93
N ARG A 17 17.26 -6.18 -13.98
CA ARG A 17 18.66 -6.65 -13.84
C ARG A 17 18.93 -7.47 -12.58
N ALA A 18 18.27 -7.14 -11.48
CA ALA A 18 18.46 -7.79 -10.19
C ALA A 18 17.89 -9.23 -10.13
N THR A 19 16.73 -9.46 -10.76
CA THR A 19 16.01 -10.74 -10.68
C THR A 19 16.03 -11.53 -11.99
N GLN A 20 16.49 -10.90 -13.09
CA GLN A 20 16.38 -11.39 -14.47
C GLN A 20 14.94 -11.74 -14.91
N GLN A 21 13.93 -11.30 -14.16
CA GLN A 21 12.52 -11.54 -14.44
C GLN A 21 11.87 -10.31 -15.08
N LEU A 22 10.82 -10.53 -15.85
CA LEU A 22 10.00 -9.43 -16.38
C LEU A 22 9.34 -8.65 -15.24
N PRO A 23 9.22 -7.32 -15.35
CA PRO A 23 8.63 -6.50 -14.31
C PRO A 23 7.15 -6.81 -14.12
N THR A 24 6.69 -6.78 -12.88
CA THR A 24 5.27 -6.87 -12.56
C THR A 24 4.51 -5.67 -13.13
N GLY A 25 3.19 -5.83 -13.35
CA GLY A 25 2.33 -4.71 -13.75
C GLY A 25 2.43 -3.51 -12.80
N LYS A 26 2.58 -3.76 -11.49
CA LYS A 26 2.84 -2.75 -10.46
C LYS A 26 4.11 -1.94 -10.74
N THR A 27 5.20 -2.62 -11.07
CA THR A 27 6.48 -1.98 -11.41
C THR A 27 6.34 -1.13 -12.68
N VAL A 28 5.73 -1.67 -13.74
CA VAL A 28 5.48 -0.93 -14.98
C VAL A 28 4.60 0.30 -14.70
N ASN A 29 3.55 0.15 -13.91
CA ASN A 29 2.66 1.25 -13.52
C ASN A 29 3.39 2.33 -12.71
N ALA A 30 4.33 1.95 -11.83
CA ALA A 30 5.17 2.89 -11.10
C ALA A 30 6.08 3.71 -12.05
N HIS A 31 6.76 3.05 -13.00
CA HIS A 31 7.56 3.73 -14.02
C HIS A 31 6.72 4.71 -14.84
N LEU A 32 5.55 4.28 -15.31
CA LEU A 32 4.64 5.14 -16.04
C LEU A 32 4.15 6.31 -15.17
N SER A 33 4.05 6.14 -13.85
CA SER A 33 3.63 7.23 -12.95
C SER A 33 4.72 8.27 -12.87
N THR A 34 5.94 7.84 -12.62
CA THR A 34 7.11 8.72 -12.55
C THR A 34 7.32 9.48 -13.86
N VAL A 35 7.26 8.81 -15.01
CA VAL A 35 7.45 9.47 -16.32
C VAL A 35 6.34 10.47 -16.61
N CYS A 36 5.08 10.12 -16.35
CA CYS A 36 3.98 11.06 -16.55
C CYS A 36 4.09 12.28 -15.63
N GLU A 37 4.37 12.09 -14.34
CA GLU A 37 4.52 13.20 -13.40
C GLU A 37 5.73 14.07 -13.72
N PHE A 38 6.84 13.48 -14.17
CA PHE A 38 8.00 14.23 -14.63
C PHE A 38 7.68 15.11 -15.86
N LEU A 39 6.97 14.58 -16.85
CA LEU A 39 6.55 15.37 -18.02
C LEU A 39 5.58 16.49 -17.63
N ARG A 40 4.69 16.25 -16.66
CA ARG A 40 3.80 17.30 -16.13
C ARG A 40 4.58 18.40 -15.41
N PHE A 41 5.60 18.04 -14.64
CA PHE A 41 6.53 18.99 -14.05
C PHE A 41 7.23 19.81 -15.13
N CYS A 42 7.77 19.17 -16.17
CA CYS A 42 8.40 19.88 -17.29
C CYS A 42 7.43 20.87 -17.98
N ALA A 43 6.16 20.50 -18.15
CA ALA A 43 5.15 21.40 -18.71
C ALA A 43 4.88 22.60 -17.79
N ALA A 44 4.77 22.36 -16.48
CA ALA A 44 4.57 23.42 -15.49
C ALA A 44 5.76 24.39 -15.40
N GLN A 45 6.97 23.92 -15.71
CA GLN A 45 8.18 24.75 -15.81
C GLN A 45 8.39 25.36 -17.21
N GLY A 46 7.50 25.12 -18.17
CA GLY A 46 7.59 25.65 -19.53
C GLY A 46 8.62 24.96 -20.43
N HIS A 47 9.18 23.82 -20.02
CA HIS A 47 10.12 23.04 -20.84
C HIS A 47 9.43 22.28 -22.00
N ILE A 48 8.13 22.00 -21.86
CA ILE A 48 7.29 21.41 -22.91
C ILE A 48 5.92 22.10 -22.92
N THR A 49 5.15 21.93 -23.99
CA THR A 49 3.79 22.50 -24.07
C THR A 49 2.82 21.78 -23.13
N GLN A 50 1.88 22.54 -22.56
CA GLN A 50 0.87 21.99 -21.65
C GLN A 50 -0.04 20.96 -22.34
N GLU A 51 -0.30 21.11 -23.64
CA GLU A 51 -1.05 20.16 -24.45
C GLU A 51 -0.45 18.74 -24.40
N VAL A 52 0.89 18.62 -24.35
CA VAL A 52 1.55 17.32 -24.25
C VAL A 52 1.24 16.67 -22.91
N ALA A 53 1.27 17.43 -21.81
CA ALA A 53 0.94 16.94 -20.48
C ALA A 53 -0.55 16.57 -20.32
N GLU A 54 -1.44 17.29 -20.99
CA GLU A 54 -2.88 16.98 -21.03
C GLU A 54 -3.16 15.68 -21.77
N ARG A 55 -2.44 15.39 -22.84
CA ARG A 55 -2.53 14.11 -23.57
C ARG A 55 -1.99 12.90 -22.79
N LEU A 56 -1.41 13.06 -21.60
CA LEU A 56 -0.94 11.94 -20.77
C LEU A 56 -2.03 11.37 -19.85
N VAL A 57 -3.11 12.10 -19.66
CA VAL A 57 -4.15 11.81 -18.68
C VAL A 57 -5.53 12.06 -19.25
N GLU A 58 -6.44 11.13 -19.01
CA GLU A 58 -7.84 11.23 -19.35
C GLU A 58 -8.63 11.57 -18.07
N PRO A 59 -9.57 12.53 -18.11
CA PRO A 59 -10.49 12.74 -17.02
C PRO A 59 -11.36 11.48 -16.84
N ARG A 60 -11.27 10.85 -15.67
CA ARG A 60 -12.11 9.72 -15.28
C ARG A 60 -12.99 10.09 -14.12
N LEU A 61 -14.26 9.70 -14.21
CA LEU A 61 -15.18 9.84 -13.10
C LEU A 61 -14.84 8.80 -12.03
N LEU A 62 -14.57 9.26 -10.80
CA LEU A 62 -14.56 8.43 -9.61
C LEU A 62 -15.98 7.88 -9.39
N HIS A 63 -16.19 6.60 -9.66
CA HIS A 63 -17.43 5.92 -9.25
C HIS A 63 -17.41 5.55 -7.76
N HIS A 64 -16.22 5.30 -7.20
CA HIS A 64 -16.03 5.02 -5.77
C HIS A 64 -15.02 6.03 -5.21
N ALA A 65 -15.52 6.89 -4.33
CA ALA A 65 -14.73 7.91 -3.68
C ALA A 65 -14.02 7.27 -2.45
N PRO A 66 -12.70 7.46 -2.28
CA PRO A 66 -12.00 7.03 -1.08
C PRO A 66 -12.65 7.59 0.19
N ARG A 67 -12.52 6.89 1.32
CA ARG A 67 -13.02 7.37 2.62
C ARG A 67 -12.39 8.74 2.92
N GLY A 68 -13.22 9.76 3.14
CA GLY A 68 -12.79 11.15 3.39
C GLY A 68 -12.70 12.04 2.14
N TYR A 69 -13.01 11.53 0.95
CA TYR A 69 -13.04 12.34 -0.27
C TYR A 69 -14.32 13.18 -0.35
N GLN A 70 -14.17 14.51 -0.24
CA GLN A 70 -15.27 15.46 -0.39
C GLN A 70 -15.66 15.58 -1.87
N ARG A 71 -16.53 14.68 -2.31
CA ARG A 71 -17.37 14.87 -3.49
C ARG A 71 -18.29 16.04 -3.14
N GLY A 72 -17.98 17.25 -3.63
CA GLY A 72 -18.82 18.44 -3.41
C GLY A 72 -20.31 18.16 -3.70
N GLU A 73 -21.21 19.02 -3.21
CA GLU A 73 -22.66 18.76 -3.14
C GLU A 73 -23.30 18.34 -4.49
N HIS A 74 -22.69 18.71 -5.62
CA HIS A 74 -23.12 18.35 -6.98
C HIS A 74 -22.13 17.46 -7.76
N GLY A 75 -21.18 16.81 -7.09
CA GLY A 75 -20.21 15.93 -7.75
C GLY A 75 -19.06 16.68 -8.45
N GLU A 76 -18.83 17.94 -8.10
CA GLU A 76 -17.86 18.84 -8.74
C GLU A 76 -16.41 18.32 -8.66
N HIS A 77 -16.10 17.51 -7.64
CA HIS A 77 -14.79 16.86 -7.49
C HIS A 77 -14.79 15.39 -7.94
N SER A 78 -15.82 14.92 -8.65
CA SER A 78 -15.91 13.51 -9.01
C SER A 78 -14.99 13.11 -10.17
N THR A 79 -14.25 14.04 -10.78
CA THR A 79 -13.34 13.76 -11.91
C THR A 79 -11.87 13.75 -11.46
N ILE A 80 -11.20 12.62 -11.64
CA ILE A 80 -9.75 12.49 -11.45
C ILE A 80 -9.06 12.46 -12.81
N ARG A 81 -7.85 13.02 -12.89
CA ARG A 81 -6.99 12.85 -14.07
C ARG A 81 -6.32 11.48 -13.97
N ALA A 82 -6.86 10.49 -14.67
CA ALA A 82 -6.31 9.13 -14.69
C ALA A 82 -5.38 8.95 -15.90
N ARG A 83 -4.26 8.26 -15.71
CA ARG A 83 -3.34 7.96 -16.83
C ARG A 83 -4.00 7.04 -17.86
N ILE A 84 -3.76 7.35 -19.14
CA ILE A 84 -4.33 6.63 -20.29
C ILE A 84 -3.72 5.22 -20.42
N LEU A 85 -2.42 5.09 -20.19
CA LEU A 85 -1.70 3.82 -20.27
C LEU A 85 -1.55 3.19 -18.88
N LYS A 86 -2.06 1.98 -18.69
CA LYS A 86 -1.81 1.16 -17.49
C LYS A 86 -1.43 -0.25 -17.92
N ALA A 87 -0.54 -0.88 -17.16
CA ALA A 87 -0.29 -2.30 -17.26
C ALA A 87 -1.34 -3.05 -16.40
N PRO A 88 -1.78 -4.26 -16.81
CA PRO A 88 -2.64 -5.08 -15.99
C PRO A 88 -1.93 -5.41 -14.68
N GLU A 89 -2.60 -5.13 -13.57
CA GLU A 89 -2.09 -5.35 -12.21
C GLU A 89 -3.10 -6.20 -11.45
N ILE A 90 -2.63 -7.32 -10.90
CA ILE A 90 -3.40 -8.14 -9.98
C ILE A 90 -3.07 -7.61 -8.58
N GLU A 91 -4.01 -6.92 -7.95
CA GLU A 91 -3.88 -6.49 -6.56
C GLU A 91 -4.19 -7.68 -5.64
N GLU A 92 -3.12 -8.35 -5.18
CA GLU A 92 -3.24 -9.34 -4.12
C GLU A 92 -3.17 -8.66 -2.75
N ALA A 93 -4.07 -9.05 -1.85
CA ALA A 93 -4.00 -8.61 -0.47
C ALA A 93 -2.66 -9.07 0.15
N PRO A 94 -1.98 -8.22 0.96
CA PRO A 94 -0.77 -8.63 1.63
C PRO A 94 -1.00 -9.90 2.44
N ALA A 95 -0.09 -10.87 2.33
CA ALA A 95 -0.13 -12.07 3.17
C ALA A 95 -0.05 -11.67 4.65
N THR A 96 -0.95 -12.22 5.46
CA THR A 96 -1.01 -11.95 6.90
C THR A 96 -0.62 -13.19 7.69
N LEU A 97 -0.01 -12.96 8.85
CA LEU A 97 0.36 -14.04 9.77
C LEU A 97 -0.83 -14.40 10.66
N THR A 98 -0.99 -15.70 10.94
CA THR A 98 -1.91 -16.16 11.99
C THR A 98 -1.34 -15.85 13.38
N ALA A 99 -2.20 -15.89 14.40
CA ALA A 99 -1.78 -15.71 15.79
C ALA A 99 -0.75 -16.76 16.24
N GLU A 100 -0.83 -17.99 15.72
CA GLU A 100 0.14 -19.04 16.01
C GLU A 100 1.49 -18.76 15.33
N GLN A 101 1.47 -18.34 14.05
CA GLN A 101 2.68 -17.98 13.31
C GLN A 101 3.40 -16.80 13.95
N SER A 102 2.67 -15.79 14.42
CA SER A 102 3.28 -14.62 15.08
C SER A 102 3.96 -15.00 16.40
N GLN A 103 3.33 -15.86 17.21
CA GLN A 103 3.95 -16.41 18.42
C GLN A 103 5.21 -17.22 18.11
N HIS A 104 5.16 -18.05 17.07
CA HIS A 104 6.28 -18.89 16.65
C HIS A 104 7.50 -18.06 16.20
N ILE A 105 7.27 -16.97 15.48
CA ILE A 105 8.34 -16.06 15.03
C ILE A 105 8.99 -15.34 16.22
N VAL A 106 8.20 -14.89 17.19
CA VAL A 106 8.72 -14.27 18.43
C VAL A 106 9.53 -15.28 19.24
N ALA A 107 9.07 -16.53 19.34
CA ALA A 107 9.75 -17.60 20.05
C ALA A 107 11.07 -18.01 19.37
N ALA A 108 11.16 -17.90 18.04
CA ALA A 108 12.36 -18.20 17.28
C ALA A 108 13.45 -17.10 17.35
N ALA A 109 13.16 -15.94 17.96
CA ALA A 109 14.09 -14.85 18.08
C ALA A 109 15.29 -15.23 18.98
N ARG A 110 16.51 -15.14 18.43
CA ARG A 110 17.74 -15.56 19.13
C ARG A 110 18.30 -14.51 20.09
N THR A 111 17.89 -13.26 19.96
CA THR A 111 18.39 -12.15 20.78
C THR A 111 17.23 -11.38 21.43
N ALA A 112 17.50 -10.77 22.58
CA ALA A 112 16.53 -9.90 23.24
C ALA A 112 16.14 -8.69 22.36
N ARG A 113 17.06 -8.21 21.51
CA ARG A 113 16.81 -7.14 20.54
C ARG A 113 15.78 -7.57 19.49
N ASP A 114 15.99 -8.73 18.86
CA ASP A 114 15.09 -9.22 17.82
C ASP A 114 13.70 -9.51 18.41
N ARG A 115 13.66 -10.10 19.62
CA ARG A 115 12.42 -10.36 20.33
C ARG A 115 11.66 -9.07 20.65
N LEU A 116 12.36 -8.04 21.16
CA LEU A 116 11.75 -6.73 21.43
C LEU A 116 11.19 -6.11 20.15
N LEU A 117 11.98 -6.08 19.07
CA LEU A 117 11.56 -5.51 17.78
C LEU A 117 10.31 -6.22 17.22
N LEU A 118 10.30 -7.55 17.24
CA LEU A 118 9.14 -8.33 16.79
C LEU A 118 7.90 -8.07 17.65
N CYS A 119 8.04 -8.02 18.97
CA CYS A 119 6.93 -7.69 19.86
C CYS A 119 6.38 -6.29 19.60
N VAL A 120 7.24 -5.27 19.42
CA VAL A 120 6.82 -3.89 19.11
C VAL A 120 6.07 -3.85 17.79
N LEU A 121 6.61 -4.46 16.73
CA LEU A 121 5.96 -4.50 15.41
C LEU A 121 4.58 -5.18 15.47
N LEU A 122 4.48 -6.32 16.17
CA LEU A 122 3.22 -7.06 16.29
C LEU A 122 2.17 -6.33 17.14
N ALA A 123 2.58 -5.67 18.22
CA ALA A 123 1.64 -5.00 19.14
C ALA A 123 1.17 -3.63 18.62
N SER A 124 2.02 -2.90 17.87
CA SER A 124 1.72 -1.53 17.42
C SER A 124 1.29 -1.44 15.95
N GLY A 125 1.67 -2.41 15.12
CA GLY A 125 1.47 -2.31 13.67
C GLY A 125 2.32 -1.22 12.99
N MET A 126 3.36 -0.72 13.65
CA MET A 126 4.27 0.28 13.10
C MET A 126 4.98 -0.24 11.84
N ARG A 127 5.34 0.67 10.93
CA ARG A 127 6.25 0.33 9.83
C ARG A 127 7.62 -0.02 10.40
N ILE A 128 8.33 -0.94 9.74
CA ILE A 128 9.68 -1.34 10.17
C ILE A 128 10.64 -0.15 10.34
N GLY A 129 10.57 0.85 9.46
CA GLY A 129 11.40 2.06 9.56
C GLY A 129 11.05 2.93 10.78
N GLU A 130 9.78 3.01 11.15
CA GLU A 130 9.33 3.74 12.34
C GLU A 130 9.81 3.02 13.60
N ALA A 131 9.66 1.70 13.67
CA ALA A 131 10.12 0.89 14.80
C ALA A 131 11.65 0.92 14.97
N LEU A 132 12.41 0.91 13.87
CA LEU A 132 13.86 1.07 13.90
C LEU A 132 14.31 2.49 14.27
N GLY A 133 13.44 3.49 14.05
CA GLY A 133 13.68 4.88 14.40
C GLY A 133 13.33 5.25 15.84
N LEU A 134 12.72 4.33 16.61
CA LEU A 134 12.33 4.58 17.99
C LEU A 134 13.53 4.94 18.87
N ARG A 135 13.39 6.04 19.59
CA ARG A 135 14.35 6.50 20.59
C ARG A 135 13.86 6.11 21.99
N ARG A 136 14.78 6.09 22.95
CA ARG A 136 14.43 5.80 24.35
C ARG A 136 13.48 6.83 24.94
N GLU A 137 13.60 8.08 24.48
CA GLU A 137 12.73 9.19 24.90
C GLU A 137 11.28 9.03 24.44
N ASP A 138 11.02 8.27 23.38
CA ASP A 138 9.67 8.00 22.89
C ASP A 138 8.92 6.97 23.74
N MET A 139 9.63 6.21 24.59
CA MET A 139 9.05 5.14 25.40
C MET A 139 8.58 5.66 26.76
N HIS A 140 7.34 6.14 26.80
CA HIS A 140 6.66 6.46 28.05
C HIS A 140 6.04 5.19 28.66
N LEU A 141 6.80 4.55 29.55
CA LEU A 141 6.36 3.37 30.28
C LEU A 141 5.44 3.76 31.42
N ILE A 142 4.16 3.92 31.12
CA ILE A 142 3.12 4.12 32.13
C ILE A 142 2.70 2.73 32.64
N PRO A 143 2.64 2.50 33.96
CA PRO A 143 2.09 1.25 34.50
C PRO A 143 0.66 1.05 33.97
N ASN A 144 0.37 -0.14 33.44
CA ASN A 144 -0.95 -0.45 32.93
C ASN A 144 -2.04 -0.19 33.99
N ALA A 145 -3.12 0.45 33.59
CA ALA A 145 -4.38 0.47 34.33
C ALA A 145 -5.04 -0.93 34.25
N THR A 146 -4.43 -1.92 34.88
CA THR A 146 -5.08 -3.19 35.21
C THR A 146 -5.50 -3.14 36.67
N HIS A 147 -6.53 -2.34 36.96
CA HIS A 147 -7.33 -2.45 38.19
C HIS A 147 -8.85 -2.50 37.91
N ASP A 148 -9.32 -2.14 36.71
CA ASP A 148 -10.74 -2.28 36.39
C ASP A 148 -11.08 -3.70 35.88
N GLY A 149 -11.24 -4.62 36.83
CA GLY A 149 -12.46 -5.41 36.97
C GLY A 149 -13.08 -6.17 35.78
N ARG A 150 -12.33 -6.59 34.75
CA ARG A 150 -12.83 -7.59 33.78
C ARG A 150 -11.94 -8.84 33.79
N GLY A 151 -12.43 -9.88 34.46
CA GLY A 151 -11.75 -11.16 34.66
C GLY A 151 -11.47 -11.94 33.37
N PRO A 152 -10.69 -13.05 33.47
CA PRO A 152 -10.28 -13.83 32.33
C PRO A 152 -11.46 -14.69 31.84
N GLY A 153 -12.10 -14.27 30.75
CA GLY A 153 -13.06 -15.11 30.03
C GLY A 153 -12.35 -16.26 29.34
N ARG A 154 -12.25 -17.41 30.02
CA ARG A 154 -12.06 -18.71 29.37
C ARG A 154 -13.39 -19.15 28.74
N GLY A 155 -13.35 -19.64 27.50
CA GLY A 155 -14.29 -20.66 27.00
C GLY A 155 -15.18 -20.29 25.81
N GLY A 156 -14.79 -20.78 24.62
CA GLY A 156 -15.61 -21.63 23.74
C GLY A 156 -16.93 -21.11 23.15
N GLY A 157 -17.01 -21.09 21.81
CA GLY A 157 -18.27 -20.93 21.09
C GLY A 157 -18.12 -21.03 19.57
N LEU A 158 -18.02 -22.26 19.07
CA LEU A 158 -18.27 -22.61 17.67
C LEU A 158 -19.61 -22.04 17.19
N CYS A 159 -19.68 -21.50 15.96
CA CYS A 159 -20.72 -21.86 14.99
C CYS A 159 -20.43 -21.19 13.64
N GLY A 160 -19.89 -21.98 12.71
CA GLY A 160 -19.94 -21.64 11.29
C GLY A 160 -21.38 -21.61 10.80
N ARG A 161 -21.69 -20.66 9.92
CA ARG A 161 -22.91 -20.70 9.13
C ARG A 161 -22.54 -20.56 7.66
N VAL A 162 -22.21 -21.71 7.07
CA VAL A 162 -22.33 -21.96 5.63
C VAL A 162 -23.81 -21.79 5.27
N ARG A 163 -24.13 -20.86 4.37
CA ARG A 163 -25.39 -20.90 3.62
C ARG A 163 -25.04 -21.12 2.15
N GLY A 164 -25.22 -22.37 1.73
CA GLY A 164 -25.36 -22.75 0.33
C GLY A 164 -26.48 -23.78 0.24
N ARG A 165 -27.52 -23.44 -0.50
CA ARG A 165 -28.56 -24.27 -1.16
C ARG A 165 -29.28 -23.28 -2.08
N GLY A 166 -29.58 -23.53 -3.33
CA GLY A 166 -29.61 -24.73 -4.17
C GLY A 166 -30.41 -24.32 -5.40
#